data_AF-A0A087TLI5-F1
#
_entry.id   AF-A0A087TLI5-F1
#
_cell.length_a   1.000
_cell.length_b   1.000
_cell.length_c   1.000
_cell.angle_alpha   90.00
_cell.angle_beta   90.00
_cell.angle_gamma   90.00
#
_symmetry.space_group_name_H-M   'P 1'
#
loop_
_entity.id
_entity.type
_entity.pdbx_description
1 polymer ?
#
loop_
_entity_poly.entity_id
_entity_poly.type
_entity_poly.pdbx_seq_one_letter_code
_entity_poly.pdbx_strand_id
1 'polypeptide(L)'
;MDPQPQCVVCGELLHNQNIKDHHESKHANLMDKSEEYFKRKLSEFSNSKQAMKGFVTSNEKALETSYPVSLGIATTGQAHSVGENLILPIAKDIVLTLFNENMANQLNNILLSKWQIP
;
A
#
# COMPACT_ATOMS: atom_id res chain seq x y z
N MET A 1 -16.08 -15.27 -13.51
CA MET A 1 -16.63 -14.35 -12.49
C MET A 1 -16.91 -13.04 -13.20
N ASP A 2 -18.17 -12.64 -13.32
CA ASP A 2 -18.54 -11.35 -13.91
C ASP A 2 -18.05 -10.20 -12.99
N PRO A 3 -17.49 -9.09 -13.52
CA PRO A 3 -16.97 -8.02 -12.69
C PRO A 3 -18.10 -7.34 -11.90
N GLN A 4 -18.03 -7.49 -10.58
CA GLN A 4 -19.05 -6.97 -9.67
C GLN A 4 -19.02 -5.42 -9.65
N PRO A 5 -20.16 -4.73 -9.85
CA PRO A 5 -20.20 -3.28 -9.91
C PRO A 5 -19.82 -2.65 -8.57
N GLN A 6 -18.98 -1.60 -8.60
CA GLN A 6 -18.52 -0.87 -7.43
C GLN A 6 -18.98 0.59 -7.50
N CYS A 7 -19.55 1.11 -6.41
CA CYS A 7 -19.96 2.52 -6.34
C CYS A 7 -18.74 3.45 -6.21
N VAL A 8 -18.63 4.47 -7.07
CA VAL A 8 -17.50 5.42 -7.05
C VAL A 8 -17.62 6.49 -5.96
N VAL A 9 -18.79 6.62 -5.33
CA VAL A 9 -19.04 7.61 -4.28
C VAL A 9 -18.67 7.04 -2.90
N CYS A 10 -19.06 5.80 -2.62
CA CYS A 10 -18.87 5.17 -1.30
C CYS A 10 -17.96 3.93 -1.32
N GLY A 11 -17.58 3.41 -2.50
CA GLY A 11 -16.70 2.25 -2.63
C GLY A 11 -17.37 0.88 -2.41
N GLU A 12 -18.68 0.83 -2.16
CA GLU A 12 -19.42 -0.41 -1.90
C GLU A 12 -19.49 -1.33 -3.14
N LEU A 13 -19.27 -2.63 -2.94
CA LEU A 13 -19.42 -3.67 -3.97
C LEU A 13 -20.87 -4.15 -4.01
N LEU A 14 -21.52 -3.96 -5.16
CA LEU A 14 -22.93 -4.25 -5.35
C LEU A 14 -23.11 -5.67 -5.86
N HIS A 15 -23.59 -6.56 -4.99
CA HIS A 15 -23.72 -7.99 -5.28
C HIS A 15 -24.98 -8.32 -6.08
N ASN A 16 -26.12 -7.69 -5.74
CA ASN A 16 -27.42 -7.92 -6.36
C ASN A 16 -28.22 -6.62 -6.59
N GLN A 17 -27.60 -5.45 -6.35
CA GLN A 17 -28.22 -4.15 -6.58
C GLN A 17 -27.64 -3.54 -7.85
N ASN A 18 -28.49 -2.90 -8.65
CA ASN A 18 -28.00 -2.06 -9.73
C ASN A 18 -27.47 -0.74 -9.15
N ILE A 19 -26.58 -0.06 -9.89
CA ILE A 19 -25.98 1.21 -9.43
C ILE A 19 -27.05 2.29 -9.23
N LYS A 20 -28.14 2.27 -10.02
CA LYS A 20 -29.21 3.27 -9.97
C LYS A 20 -29.97 3.21 -8.65
N ASP A 21 -30.47 2.04 -8.26
CA ASP A 21 -31.21 1.81 -7.02
C ASP A 21 -30.33 2.08 -5.79
N HIS A 22 -29.05 1.71 -5.86
CA HIS A 22 -28.07 2.05 -4.82
C HIS A 22 -27.89 3.57 -4.71
N HIS A 23 -27.76 4.27 -5.84
CA HIS A 23 -27.59 5.71 -5.84
C HIS A 23 -28.84 6.44 -5.35
N GLU A 24 -30.03 6.00 -5.74
CA GLU A 24 -31.30 6.55 -5.26
C GLU A 24 -31.50 6.32 -3.76
N SER A 25 -31.12 5.16 -3.22
CA SER A 25 -31.33 4.83 -1.81
C SER A 25 -30.25 5.39 -0.86
N LYS A 26 -28.97 5.38 -1.25
CA LYS A 26 -27.84 5.81 -0.40
C LYS A 26 -27.28 7.19 -0.73
N HIS A 27 -27.55 7.70 -1.93
CA HIS A 27 -26.97 8.93 -2.44
C HIS A 27 -28.04 9.83 -3.11
N ALA A 28 -29.27 9.84 -2.58
CA ALA A 28 -30.38 10.65 -3.08
C ALA A 28 -30.01 12.15 -3.23
N ASN A 29 -29.15 12.64 -2.34
CA ASN A 29 -28.63 14.02 -2.33
C ASN A 29 -27.60 14.33 -3.44
N LEU A 30 -27.24 13.35 -4.26
CA LEU A 30 -26.29 13.48 -5.37
C LEU A 30 -26.93 13.19 -6.73
N MET A 31 -28.25 12.97 -6.79
CA MET A 31 -29.00 12.67 -8.03
C MET A 31 -28.96 13.80 -9.06
N ASP A 32 -28.76 15.04 -8.61
CA ASP A 32 -28.69 16.26 -9.42
C ASP A 32 -27.27 16.55 -9.95
N LYS A 33 -26.26 15.76 -9.55
CA LYS A 33 -24.87 16.03 -9.92
C LYS A 33 -24.61 15.72 -11.38
N SER A 34 -23.76 16.54 -11.99
CA SER A 34 -23.35 16.38 -13.38
C SER A 34 -22.49 15.13 -13.59
N GLU A 35 -22.42 14.67 -14.84
CA GLU A 35 -21.51 13.58 -15.23
C GLU A 35 -20.04 13.89 -14.88
N GLU A 36 -19.64 15.15 -14.98
CA GLU A 36 -18.28 15.62 -14.63
C GLU A 36 -17.93 15.36 -13.17
N TYR A 37 -18.91 15.50 -12.26
CA TYR A 37 -18.73 15.15 -10.84
C TYR A 37 -18.35 13.67 -10.69
N PHE A 38 -19.06 12.78 -11.37
CA PHE A 38 -18.81 11.35 -11.30
C PHE A 38 -17.51 10.95 -12.00
N LYS A 39 -17.16 11.59 -13.12
CA LYS A 39 -15.84 11.41 -13.77
C LYS A 39 -14.69 11.79 -12.83
N ARG A 40 -14.82 12.92 -12.13
CA ARG A 40 -13.84 13.34 -11.12
C ARG A 40 -13.75 12.34 -9.97
N LYS A 41 -14.90 11.90 -9.43
CA LYS A 41 -14.94 10.89 -8.37
C LYS A 41 -14.30 9.56 -8.78
N LEU A 42 -14.55 9.11 -10.01
CA LEU A 42 -13.91 7.93 -10.57
C LEU A 42 -12.38 8.08 -10.64
N SER A 43 -11.88 9.24 -11.08
CA SER A 43 -10.44 9.52 -11.11
C SER A 43 -9.83 9.50 -9.70
N GLU A 44 -10.45 10.20 -8.74
CA GLU A 44 -10.03 10.19 -7.33
C GLU A 44 -9.98 8.76 -6.76
N PHE A 45 -11.03 7.98 -7.03
CA PHE A 45 -11.15 6.60 -6.55
C PHE A 45 -10.10 5.67 -7.17
N SER A 46 -9.86 5.78 -8.49
CA SER A 46 -8.84 5.00 -9.20
C SER A 46 -7.43 5.30 -8.67
N ASN A 47 -7.11 6.59 -8.50
CA ASN A 47 -5.82 7.02 -7.96
C ASN A 47 -5.61 6.51 -6.54
N SER A 48 -6.64 6.57 -5.69
CA SER A 48 -6.58 6.02 -4.33
C SER A 48 -6.33 4.51 -4.34
N LYS A 49 -7.04 3.76 -5.20
CA LYS A 49 -6.86 2.31 -5.36
C LYS A 49 -5.46 1.95 -5.86
N GLN A 50 -4.90 2.72 -6.79
CA GLN A 50 -3.54 2.53 -7.28
C GLN A 50 -2.51 2.81 -6.19
N ALA A 51 -2.66 3.92 -5.45
CA ALA A 51 -1.79 4.25 -4.34
C ALA A 51 -1.81 3.13 -3.28
N MET A 52 -2.99 2.67 -2.87
CA MET A 52 -3.15 1.58 -1.91
C MET A 52 -2.46 0.29 -2.37
N LYS A 53 -2.62 -0.10 -3.64
CA LYS A 53 -1.91 -1.26 -4.21
C LYS A 53 -0.40 -1.09 -4.11
N GLY A 54 0.12 0.10 -4.44
CA GLY A 54 1.54 0.42 -4.31
C GLY A 54 2.05 0.25 -2.87
N PHE A 55 1.30 0.75 -1.89
CA PHE A 55 1.63 0.58 -0.47
C PHE A 55 1.64 -0.88 -0.03
N VAL A 56 0.62 -1.67 -0.42
CA VAL A 56 0.53 -3.11 -0.08
C VAL A 56 1.72 -3.86 -0.66
N THR A 57 2.02 -3.69 -1.95
CA THR A 57 3.15 -4.36 -2.61
C THR A 57 4.49 -3.93 -2.02
N SER A 58 4.65 -2.65 -1.66
CA SER A 58 5.88 -2.19 -1.00
C SER A 58 6.07 -2.81 0.38
N ASN A 59 4.98 -2.99 1.15
CA ASN A 59 5.02 -3.59 2.48
C ASN A 59 5.32 -5.10 2.40
N GLU A 60 4.70 -5.81 1.45
CA GLU A 60 4.98 -7.23 1.21
C GLU A 60 6.47 -7.48 0.91
N LYS A 61 7.05 -6.70 -0.01
CA LYS A 61 8.49 -6.77 -0.32
C LYS A 61 9.38 -6.41 0.87
N ALA A 62 9.00 -5.41 1.66
CA ALA A 62 9.73 -5.03 2.86
C ALA A 62 9.71 -6.17 3.90
N LEU A 63 8.57 -6.84 4.07
CA LEU A 63 8.42 -8.00 4.94
C LEU A 63 9.24 -9.19 4.44
N GLU A 64 9.13 -9.54 3.15
CA GLU A 64 9.93 -10.59 2.49
C GLU A 64 11.43 -10.35 2.66
N THR A 65 11.87 -9.10 2.65
CA THR A 65 13.28 -8.73 2.86
C THR A 65 13.68 -8.75 4.33
N SER A 66 12.78 -8.36 5.24
CA SER A 66 13.06 -8.29 6.68
C SER A 66 13.37 -9.67 7.29
N TYR A 67 12.68 -10.71 6.83
CA TYR A 67 12.81 -12.07 7.35
C TYR A 67 14.22 -12.67 7.16
N PRO A 68 14.81 -12.74 5.95
CA PRO A 68 16.14 -13.31 5.75
C PRO A 68 17.24 -12.51 6.45
N VAL A 69 17.10 -11.17 6.52
CA VAL A 69 18.08 -10.32 7.24
C VAL A 69 18.03 -10.61 8.73
N SER A 70 16.83 -10.64 9.32
CA SER A 70 16.63 -10.95 10.75
C SER A 70 17.12 -12.36 11.09
N LEU A 71 16.86 -13.33 10.20
CA LEU A 71 17.35 -14.70 10.35
C LEU A 71 18.87 -14.76 10.33
N GLY A 72 19.54 -14.05 9.42
CA GLY A 72 21.00 -13.97 9.36
C GLY A 72 21.63 -13.34 10.60
N ILE A 73 21.00 -12.33 11.19
CA ILE A 73 21.44 -11.72 12.45
C ILE A 73 21.28 -12.74 13.60
N ALA A 74 20.14 -13.42 13.67
CA ALA A 74 19.87 -14.40 14.72
C ALA A 74 20.83 -15.60 14.66
N THR A 75 21.17 -16.10 13.47
CA THR A 75 22.09 -17.24 13.30
C THR A 75 23.52 -16.91 13.67
N THR A 76 23.92 -15.64 13.63
CA THR A 76 25.24 -15.17 14.07
C THR A 76 25.31 -14.84 15.55
N GLY A 77 24.19 -14.96 16.29
CA GLY A 77 24.10 -14.64 17.71
C GLY A 77 24.21 -13.14 18.01
N GLN A 78 24.01 -12.28 17.00
CA GLN A 78 24.08 -10.83 17.16
C GLN A 78 22.77 -10.24 17.67
N ALA A 79 22.85 -9.06 18.29
CA ALA A 79 21.67 -8.32 18.71
C ALA A 79 20.84 -7.88 17.50
N HIS A 80 19.51 -7.90 17.64
CA HIS A 80 18.58 -7.50 16.58
C HIS A 80 18.80 -6.03 16.15
N SER A 81 19.35 -5.20 17.04
CA SER A 81 19.73 -3.81 16.76
C SER A 81 20.81 -3.65 15.71
N VAL A 82 21.60 -4.70 15.41
CA VAL A 82 22.62 -4.67 14.34
C VAL A 82 21.97 -4.44 12.97
N GLY A 83 20.75 -4.95 12.76
CA GLY A 83 19.99 -4.71 11.54
C GLY A 83 19.78 -3.22 11.27
N GLU A 84 19.22 -2.50 12.25
CA GLU A 84 18.87 -1.08 12.11
C GLU A 84 20.07 -0.15 12.24
N ASN A 85 21.01 -0.44 13.13
CA ASN A 85 22.12 0.47 13.42
C ASN A 85 23.31 0.31 12.47
N LEU A 86 23.42 -0.82 11.76
CA LEU A 86 24.58 -1.11 10.93
C LEU A 86 24.21 -1.60 9.52
N ILE A 87 23.44 -2.67 9.42
CA ILE A 87 23.15 -3.30 8.12
C ILE A 87 22.33 -2.36 7.22
N LEU A 88 21.29 -1.75 7.76
CA LEU A 88 20.40 -0.86 7.02
C LEU A 88 21.11 0.43 6.53
N PRO A 89 21.90 1.15 7.36
CA PRO A 89 22.73 2.26 6.90
C PRO A 89 23.71 1.87 5.79
N ILE A 90 24.44 0.75 5.96
CA ILE A 90 25.41 0.29 4.95
C ILE A 90 24.70 -0.04 3.63
N ALA A 91 23.58 -0.76 3.68
CA ALA A 91 22.80 -1.08 2.49
C ALA A 91 22.30 0.20 1.79
N LYS A 92 21.90 1.22 2.56
CA LYS A 92 21.48 2.52 2.04
C LYS A 92 22.62 3.25 1.33
N ASP A 93 23.82 3.29 1.93
CA ASP A 93 25.00 3.92 1.33
C ASP A 93 25.41 3.23 0.03
N ILE A 94 25.35 1.89 -0.02
CA ILE A 94 25.60 1.11 -1.24
C ILE A 94 24.61 1.49 -2.33
N VAL A 95 23.30 1.49 -2.01
CA VAL A 95 22.26 1.80 -2.99
C VAL A 95 22.31 3.26 -3.45
N LEU A 96 22.61 4.18 -2.54
CA LEU A 96 22.78 5.59 -2.86
C LEU A 96 23.96 5.81 -3.80
N THR A 97 25.08 5.13 -3.55
CA THR A 97 26.31 5.24 -4.36
C THR A 97 26.14 4.62 -5.76
N LEU A 98 25.48 3.46 -5.85
CA LEU A 98 25.35 2.72 -7.11
C LEU A 98 24.15 3.18 -7.95
N PHE A 99 23.13 3.73 -7.32
CA PHE A 99 21.85 4.03 -7.97
C PHE A 99 21.43 5.49 -7.74
N ASN A 100 20.45 5.72 -6.88
CA ASN A 100 19.95 7.06 -6.56
C ASN A 100 19.25 7.11 -5.20
N GLU A 101 19.02 8.34 -4.73
CA GLU A 101 18.39 8.61 -3.45
C GLU A 101 16.97 8.04 -3.32
N ASN A 102 16.19 8.05 -4.41
CA ASN A 102 14.83 7.50 -4.39
C ASN A 102 14.83 6.00 -4.08
N MET A 103 15.74 5.23 -4.68
CA MET A 103 15.88 3.79 -4.37
C MET A 103 16.44 3.58 -2.96
N ALA A 104 17.43 4.38 -2.55
CA ALA A 104 17.99 4.29 -1.21
C ALA A 104 16.94 4.54 -0.12
N ASN A 105 16.00 5.46 -0.36
CA ASN A 105 14.92 5.76 0.59
C ASN A 105 13.84 4.67 0.67
N GLN A 106 13.72 3.77 -0.31
CA GLN A 106 12.81 2.62 -0.21
C GLN A 106 13.26 1.64 0.88
N LEU A 107 14.55 1.59 1.22
CA LEU A 107 15.07 0.71 2.27
C LEU A 107 14.56 1.11 3.66
N ASN A 108 14.16 2.37 3.87
CA ASN A 108 13.57 2.81 5.15
C ASN A 108 12.26 2.07 5.49
N ASN A 109 11.63 1.42 4.50
CA ASN A 109 10.41 0.63 4.71
C ASN A 109 10.70 -0.74 5.32
N ILE A 110 11.96 -1.21 5.32
CA ILE A 110 12.35 -2.50 5.89
C ILE A 110 12.43 -2.36 7.41
N LEU A 111 11.51 -2.99 8.13
CA LEU A 111 11.53 -3.05 9.58
C LEU A 111 12.34 -4.27 10.03
N LEU A 112 13.48 -4.05 10.68
CA LEU A 112 14.37 -5.13 11.16
C LEU A 112 14.25 -5.39 12.66
N SER A 113 13.65 -4.47 13.44
CA SER A 113 13.60 -4.60 14.90
C SER A 113 12.21 -4.88 15.51
N LYS A 114 11.13 -4.90 14.73
CA LYS A 114 9.78 -4.89 15.31
C LYS A 114 8.96 -6.13 14.99
N TRP A 115 9.09 -7.13 15.87
CA TRP A 115 8.06 -8.13 16.09
C TRP A 115 6.94 -7.54 16.97
N GLN A 116 6.19 -6.56 16.45
CA GLN A 116 4.86 -6.28 16.98
C GLN A 116 3.86 -6.94 16.02
N ILE A 117 3.74 -8.25 16.15
CA ILE A 117 2.57 -8.97 15.64
C ILE A 117 1.44 -8.65 16.63
N PRO A 118 0.26 -8.20 16.18
CA PRO A 118 -0.89 -7.95 17.07
C PRO A 118 -1.34 -9.20 17.83
#